data_AF-A0A924GCQ1-F1
#
_entry.id   AF-A0A924GCQ1-F1
#
_cell.length_a   1.000
_cell.length_b   1.000
_cell.length_c   1.000
_cell.angle_alpha   90.00
_cell.angle_beta   90.00
_cell.angle_gamma   90.00
#
_symmetry.space_group_name_H-M   'P 1'
#
loop_
_entity.id
_entity.type
_entity.pdbx_description
1 polymer ?
#
loop_
_entity_poly.entity_id
_entity_poly.type
_entity_poly.pdbx_seq_one_letter_code
_entity_poly.pdbx_strand_id
1 'polypeptide(L)'
;MPQLNYNPDSIMPSEFMRRPGAVDAGDAGDATNVGVAAHYGNPLSEQRDLAAGSAVVDLSHRAVITITGPDRLRWIDSLTSQSV
;
A
#
# COMPACT_ATOMS: atom_id res chain seq x y z
N MET A 1 -28.19 -3.75 3.90
CA MET A 1 -26.81 -3.98 3.44
C MET A 1 -26.39 -2.78 2.61
N PRO A 2 -25.40 -1.97 3.02
CA PRO A 2 -24.87 -0.91 2.16
C PRO A 2 -24.05 -1.57 1.05
N GLN A 3 -24.36 -1.24 -0.20
CA GLN A 3 -23.53 -1.62 -1.34
C GLN A 3 -22.33 -0.65 -1.36
N LEU A 4 -21.12 -1.15 -1.10
CA LEU A 4 -19.91 -0.37 -1.24
C LEU A 4 -19.65 -0.22 -2.75
N ASN A 5 -19.87 0.97 -3.32
CA ASN A 5 -19.49 1.27 -4.69
C ASN A 5 -17.95 1.30 -4.80
N TYR A 6 -17.34 0.13 -4.99
CA TYR A 6 -15.94 0.02 -5.38
C TYR A 6 -15.82 0.35 -6.87
N ASN A 7 -15.26 1.52 -7.18
CA ASN A 7 -14.83 1.85 -8.53
C ASN A 7 -13.33 1.49 -8.66
N PRO A 8 -12.96 0.45 -9.41
CA PRO A 8 -11.55 0.08 -9.59
C PRO A 8 -10.73 1.20 -10.28
N ASP A 9 -11.39 2.08 -11.03
CA ASP A 9 -10.73 3.18 -11.76
C ASP A 9 -10.42 4.40 -10.86
N SER A 10 -10.78 4.35 -9.57
CA SER A 10 -10.52 5.44 -8.61
C SER A 10 -9.25 5.25 -7.78
N ILE A 11 -8.39 4.30 -8.13
CA ILE A 11 -7.03 4.25 -7.56
C ILE A 11 -6.27 5.44 -8.14
N MET A 12 -6.30 6.56 -7.42
CA MET A 12 -5.44 7.69 -7.74
C MET A 12 -3.99 7.22 -7.59
N PRO A 13 -3.18 7.26 -8.66
CA PRO A 13 -1.78 6.91 -8.53
C PRO A 13 -1.12 7.86 -7.54
N SER A 14 -0.18 7.31 -6.77
CA SER A 14 0.57 8.06 -5.78
C SER A 14 1.24 9.29 -6.41
N GLU A 15 1.39 10.35 -5.62
CA GLU A 15 2.21 11.51 -6.01
C GLU A 15 3.65 11.09 -6.34
N PHE A 16 4.16 10.04 -5.70
CA PHE A 16 5.50 9.53 -5.95
C PHE A 16 5.65 8.85 -7.32
N MET A 17 4.56 8.45 -7.98
CA MET A 17 4.60 7.95 -9.36
C MET A 17 5.09 9.00 -10.38
N ARG A 18 5.07 10.28 -10.03
CA ARG A 18 5.59 11.36 -10.89
C ARG A 18 7.12 11.49 -10.82
N ARG A 19 7.79 10.75 -9.93
CA ARG A 19 9.25 10.80 -9.84
C ARG A 19 9.89 10.15 -11.07
N PRO A 20 11.03 10.68 -11.55
CA PRO A 20 11.75 10.09 -12.67
C PRO A 20 12.07 8.61 -12.44
N GLY A 21 11.89 7.80 -13.48
CA GLY A 21 12.20 6.36 -13.45
C GLY A 21 11.21 5.49 -12.68
N ALA A 22 10.10 6.05 -12.19
CA ALA A 22 9.02 5.28 -11.59
C ALA A 22 8.46 4.26 -12.60
N VAL A 23 8.41 2.99 -12.20
CA VAL A 23 7.73 1.91 -12.92
C VAL A 23 6.57 1.45 -12.06
N ASP A 24 5.35 1.45 -12.60
CA ASP A 24 4.15 1.02 -11.86
C ASP A 24 4.28 -0.44 -11.44
N ALA A 25 3.84 -0.77 -10.23
CA ALA A 25 3.91 -2.14 -9.73
C ALA A 25 3.11 -3.12 -10.58
N GLY A 26 1.98 -2.70 -11.16
CA GLY A 26 1.19 -3.51 -12.09
C GLY A 26 1.97 -3.88 -13.34
N ASP A 27 2.70 -2.92 -13.92
CA ASP A 27 3.58 -3.16 -15.09
C ASP A 27 4.76 -4.08 -14.74
N ALA A 28 5.19 -4.06 -13.48
CA ALA A 28 6.22 -4.96 -12.94
C ALA A 28 5.69 -6.35 -12.53
N GLY A 29 4.40 -6.65 -12.77
CA GLY A 29 3.78 -7.94 -12.48
C GLY A 29 3.13 -8.05 -11.09
N ASP A 30 3.05 -6.96 -10.33
CA ASP A 30 2.37 -6.88 -9.03
C ASP A 30 1.03 -6.14 -9.16
N ALA A 31 0.02 -6.88 -9.60
CA ALA A 31 -1.33 -6.37 -9.75
C ALA A 31 -2.03 -5.97 -8.43
N THR A 32 -1.43 -6.25 -7.27
CA THR A 32 -2.00 -5.90 -5.95
C THR A 32 -1.59 -4.52 -5.47
N ASN A 33 -0.52 -3.96 -6.07
CA ASN A 33 0.07 -2.69 -5.68
C ASN A 33 0.03 -1.65 -6.81
N VAL A 34 -0.97 -1.72 -7.70
CA VAL A 34 -1.15 -0.76 -8.81
C VAL A 34 -1.26 0.67 -8.27
N GLY A 35 -0.65 1.63 -8.96
CA GLY A 35 -0.66 3.05 -8.60
C GLY A 35 0.46 3.47 -7.66
N VAL A 36 1.37 2.57 -7.28
CA VAL A 36 2.65 2.89 -6.64
C VAL A 36 3.82 2.30 -7.41
N ALA A 37 5.01 2.87 -7.21
CA ALA A 37 6.20 2.47 -7.94
C ALA A 37 6.76 1.15 -7.39
N ALA A 38 7.05 0.19 -8.27
CA ALA A 38 7.89 -0.95 -7.94
C ALA A 38 9.35 -0.53 -7.70
N HIS A 39 9.85 0.43 -8.47
CA HIS A 39 11.19 0.99 -8.36
C HIS A 39 11.29 2.33 -9.10
N TYR A 40 12.41 3.04 -8.92
CA TYR A 40 12.71 4.32 -9.58
C TYR A 40 13.88 4.24 -10.59
N GLY A 41 14.37 3.03 -10.87
CA GLY A 41 15.22 2.75 -12.02
C GLY A 41 16.32 1.72 -11.77
N ASN A 42 16.79 1.58 -10.54
CA ASN A 42 17.81 0.59 -10.17
C ASN A 42 17.35 -0.22 -8.94
N PRO A 43 16.50 -1.24 -9.15
CA PRO A 43 15.86 -1.99 -8.07
C PRO A 43 16.84 -2.58 -7.06
N LEU A 44 17.98 -3.10 -7.52
CA LEU A 44 18.97 -3.75 -6.64
C LEU A 44 19.73 -2.73 -5.77
N SER A 45 19.96 -1.52 -6.27
CA SER A 45 20.58 -0.47 -5.47
C SER A 45 19.57 0.09 -4.46
N GLU A 46 18.34 0.36 -4.91
CA GLU A 46 17.22 0.79 -4.05
C GLU A 46 16.95 -0.21 -2.91
N GLN A 47 16.97 -1.52 -3.20
CA GLN A 47 16.84 -2.57 -2.19
C GLN A 47 17.97 -2.51 -1.14
N ARG A 48 19.22 -2.31 -1.56
CA ARG A 48 20.36 -2.21 -0.63
C ARG A 48 20.26 -0.96 0.25
N ASP A 49 19.86 0.16 -0.33
CA ASP A 49 19.66 1.41 0.41
C ASP A 49 18.50 1.27 1.41
N LEU A 50 17.42 0.58 1.04
CA LEU A 50 16.33 0.26 1.96
C LEU A 50 16.81 -0.64 3.12
N ALA A 51 17.58 -1.69 2.82
CA ALA A 51 18.15 -2.57 3.84
C ALA A 51 19.16 -1.85 4.76
N ALA A 52 19.85 -0.82 4.25
CA ALA A 52 20.75 0.04 5.02
C ALA A 52 20.01 1.13 5.83
N GLY A 53 18.70 1.29 5.65
CA GLY A 53 17.88 2.29 6.33
C GLY A 53 18.00 3.71 5.75
N SER A 54 18.54 3.85 4.53
CA SER A 54 18.71 5.14 3.83
C SER A 54 17.67 5.39 2.73
N ALA A 55 16.68 4.52 2.58
CA ALA A 55 15.57 4.68 1.64
C ALA A 55 14.21 4.49 2.33
N VAL A 56 13.15 4.92 1.64
CA VAL A 56 11.75 4.77 2.08
C VAL A 56 10.93 4.11 0.99
N VAL A 57 9.86 3.42 1.40
CA VAL A 57 8.87 2.84 0.49
C VAL A 57 7.59 3.64 0.57
N ASP A 58 7.03 3.97 -0.58
CA ASP A 58 5.70 4.53 -0.67
C ASP A 58 4.64 3.42 -0.56
N LEU A 59 3.75 3.56 0.42
CA LEU A 59 2.64 2.64 0.66
C LEU A 59 1.32 3.40 0.74
N SER A 60 1.21 4.57 0.09
CA SER A 60 0.02 5.44 0.17
C SER A 60 -1.25 4.77 -0.37
N HIS A 61 -1.13 3.70 -1.15
CA HIS A 61 -2.25 2.88 -1.61
C HIS A 61 -2.86 2.01 -0.49
N ARG A 62 -2.18 1.85 0.66
CA ARG A 62 -2.73 1.14 1.81
C ARG A 62 -3.71 2.02 2.59
N ALA A 63 -4.87 1.45 2.90
CA ALA A 63 -5.84 2.11 3.77
C ALA A 63 -5.36 2.14 5.23
N VAL A 64 -5.57 3.27 5.90
CA VAL A 64 -5.47 3.40 7.35
C VAL A 64 -6.88 3.53 7.91
N ILE A 65 -7.27 2.60 8.79
CA ILE A 65 -8.62 2.52 9.35
C ILE A 65 -8.55 2.78 10.85
N THR A 66 -9.29 3.78 11.33
CA THR A 66 -9.45 4.05 12.76
C THR A 66 -10.73 3.39 13.26
N ILE A 67 -10.62 2.58 14.32
CA ILE A 67 -11.76 1.89 14.94
C ILE A 67 -11.87 2.38 16.38
N THR A 68 -13.05 2.86 16.77
CA THR A 68 -13.32 3.44 18.10
C THR A 68 -14.48 2.72 18.79
N GLY A 69 -14.63 2.93 20.10
CA GLY A 69 -15.72 2.38 20.90
C GLY A 69 -15.28 1.28 21.87
N PRO A 70 -16.16 0.92 22.82
CA PRO A 70 -15.83 -0.02 23.90
C PRO A 70 -15.53 -1.43 23.38
N ASP A 71 -16.22 -1.88 22.33
CA ASP A 71 -16.12 -3.26 21.82
C ASP A 71 -15.10 -3.46 20.68
N ARG A 72 -14.32 -2.43 20.33
CA ARG A 72 -13.42 -2.46 19.16
C ARG A 72 -12.44 -3.64 19.16
N LEU A 73 -11.90 -4.02 20.32
CA LEU A 73 -10.93 -5.12 20.42
C LEU A 73 -11.60 -6.46 20.16
N ARG A 74 -12.72 -6.73 20.84
CA ARG A 74 -13.54 -7.93 20.62
C ARG A 74 -13.97 -8.06 19.15
N TRP A 75 -14.28 -6.94 18.50
CA TRP A 75 -14.59 -6.92 17.08
C TRP A 75 -13.36 -7.26 16.21
N ILE A 76 -12.19 -6.65 16.46
CA ILE A 76 -10.92 -6.99 15.76
C ILE A 76 -10.60 -8.47 15.92
N ASP A 77 -10.66 -8.99 17.14
CA ASP A 77 -10.38 -10.41 17.46
C ASP A 77 -11.36 -11.38 16.77
N SER A 78 -12.56 -10.92 16.40
CA SER A 78 -13.51 -11.74 15.65
C SER A 78 -13.20 -11.83 14.16
N LEU A 79 -12.38 -10.90 13.64
CA LEU A 79 -11.99 -10.81 12.23
C LEU A 79 -10.57 -11.33 11.98
N THR A 80 -9.70 -11.28 12.98
CA THR A 80 -8.29 -11.67 12.86
C THR A 80 -8.00 -12.95 13.63
N SER A 81 -7.06 -13.76 13.15
CA SER A 81 -6.56 -14.92 13.89
C SER A 81 -5.59 -14.54 15.01
N GLN A 82 -4.99 -13.35 14.90
CA GLN A 82 -4.15 -12.78 15.95
C GLN A 82 -5.02 -12.05 16.96
N SER A 83 -4.82 -12.35 18.24
CA SER A 83 -5.42 -11.62 19.36
C SER A 83 -4.64 -10.33 19.62
N VAL A 84 -5.37 -9.25 19.91
CA VAL A 84 -4.81 -7.93 20.28
C VAL A 84 -4.99 -7.64 21.76
#